data_AF-A0A935LZV3-F1
#
_entry.id   AF-A0A935LZV3-F1
#
_cell.length_a   1.000
_cell.length_b   1.000
_cell.length_c   1.000
_cell.angle_alpha   90.00
_cell.angle_beta   90.00
_cell.angle_gamma   90.00
#
_symmetry.space_group_name_H-M   'P 1'
#
loop_
_entity.id
_entity.type
_entity.pdbx_description
1 polymer ?
#
loop_
_entity_poly.entity_id
_entity_poly.type
_entity_poly.pdbx_seq_one_letter_code
_entity_poly.pdbx_strand_id
1 'polypeptide(L)'
;MTIKPIRNDDDLKKVFRRLEKVFQAEEGTAQADERDVLVALVEAYENRHYDFGPADPVEAIKFRMEQEGLTPRDLEPFIGPSGRVSEVLNRKRPLSLRMVKRLHEGLKIPYESLLAEVS
;
A
#
# COMPACT_ATOMS: atom_id res chain seq x y z
N MET A 1 6.17 -27.41 -16.95
CA MET A 1 6.91 -26.31 -16.30
C MET A 1 7.25 -26.73 -14.88
N THR A 2 8.47 -26.47 -14.41
CA THR A 2 8.82 -26.72 -12.99
C THR A 2 8.61 -25.43 -12.20
N ILE A 3 7.45 -25.32 -11.53
CA ILE A 3 7.10 -24.19 -10.66
C ILE A 3 7.92 -24.28 -9.37
N LYS A 4 8.48 -23.16 -8.92
CA LYS A 4 9.28 -23.06 -7.68
C LYS A 4 8.70 -21.95 -6.79
N PRO A 5 8.73 -22.11 -5.46
CA PRO A 5 8.34 -21.03 -4.54
C PRO A 5 9.30 -19.84 -4.65
N ILE A 6 8.77 -18.64 -4.44
CA ILE A 6 9.56 -17.40 -4.30
C ILE A 6 10.07 -17.36 -2.86
N ARG A 7 11.39 -17.27 -2.68
CA ARG A 7 12.04 -17.28 -1.35
C ARG A 7 12.79 -16.01 -1.02
N ASN A 8 13.05 -15.17 -2.02
CA ASN A 8 13.80 -13.92 -1.92
C ASN A 8 13.48 -13.04 -3.13
N ASP A 9 13.97 -11.80 -3.09
CA ASP A 9 13.71 -10.78 -4.10
C ASP A 9 14.31 -11.13 -5.49
N ASP A 10 15.36 -11.95 -5.54
CA ASP A 10 15.93 -12.39 -6.82
C ASP A 10 15.04 -13.43 -7.50
N ASP A 11 14.36 -14.27 -6.73
CA ASP A 11 13.34 -15.17 -7.26
C ASP A 11 12.10 -14.38 -7.68
N LEU A 12 11.71 -13.34 -6.93
CA LEU A 12 10.60 -12.44 -7.28
C LEU A 12 10.86 -11.73 -8.62
N LYS A 13 12.06 -11.17 -8.82
CA LYS A 13 12.46 -10.55 -10.09
C LYS A 13 12.40 -11.53 -11.28
N LYS A 14 12.79 -12.80 -11.07
CA LYS A 14 12.70 -13.83 -12.13
C LYS A 14 11.25 -14.13 -12.48
N VAL A 15 10.36 -14.17 -11.48
CA VAL A 15 8.93 -14.36 -11.69
C VAL A 15 8.33 -13.19 -12.47
N PHE A 16 8.66 -11.94 -12.14
CA PHE A 16 8.20 -10.77 -12.91
C PHE A 16 8.63 -10.81 -14.37
N ARG A 17 9.90 -11.12 -14.66
CA ARG A 17 10.38 -11.30 -16.05
C ARG A 17 9.67 -12.43 -16.79
N ARG A 18 9.13 -13.42 -16.08
CA ARG A 18 8.34 -14.48 -16.69
C ARG A 18 6.91 -14.04 -16.93
N LEU A 19 6.30 -13.38 -15.95
CA LEU A 19 4.97 -12.78 -16.05
C LEU A 19 4.88 -11.86 -17.26
N GLU A 20 5.86 -10.98 -17.49
CA GLU A 20 5.91 -10.10 -18.68
C GLU A 20 5.72 -10.86 -20.01
N LYS A 21 6.18 -12.11 -20.10
CA LYS A 21 6.11 -12.93 -21.32
C LYS A 21 4.79 -13.66 -21.49
N VAL A 22 4.01 -13.84 -20.42
CA VAL A 22 2.77 -14.62 -20.42
C VAL A 22 1.56 -13.80 -19.97
N PHE A 23 1.75 -12.52 -19.65
CA PHE A 23 0.72 -11.64 -19.10
C PHE A 23 -0.48 -11.49 -20.04
N GLN A 24 -0.22 -11.42 -21.36
CA GLN A 24 -1.24 -11.30 -22.39
C GLN A 24 -1.66 -12.65 -22.99
N ALA A 25 -1.35 -13.77 -22.32
CA ALA A 25 -1.79 -15.07 -22.79
C ALA A 25 -3.32 -15.14 -22.84
N GLU A 26 -3.85 -15.74 -23.91
CA GLU A 26 -5.29 -15.94 -24.07
C GLU A 26 -5.80 -16.94 -23.02
N GLU A 27 -7.02 -16.69 -22.53
CA GLU A 27 -7.69 -17.53 -21.55
C GLU A 27 -7.87 -18.97 -22.06
N GLY A 28 -7.74 -19.94 -21.14
CA GLY A 28 -7.80 -21.37 -21.47
C GLY A 28 -6.53 -21.93 -22.13
N THR A 29 -5.48 -21.11 -22.29
CA THR A 29 -4.16 -21.59 -22.71
C THR A 29 -3.31 -21.98 -21.50
N ALA A 30 -2.36 -22.90 -21.70
CA ALA A 30 -1.39 -23.27 -20.66
C ALA A 30 -0.53 -22.08 -20.18
N GLN A 31 -0.42 -21.01 -20.98
CA GLN A 31 0.28 -19.79 -20.57
C GLN A 31 -0.57 -18.92 -19.66
N ALA A 32 -1.90 -18.91 -19.83
CA ALA A 32 -2.81 -18.28 -18.87
C ALA A 32 -2.80 -19.02 -17.53
N ASP A 33 -2.82 -20.36 -17.55
CA ASP A 33 -2.66 -21.16 -16.31
C ASP A 33 -1.32 -20.85 -15.61
N GLU A 34 -0.24 -20.70 -16.38
CA GLU A 34 1.07 -20.31 -15.85
C GLU A 34 1.05 -18.90 -15.26
N ARG A 35 0.44 -17.93 -15.95
CA ARG A 35 0.28 -16.55 -15.47
C ARG A 35 -0.42 -16.55 -14.11
N ASP A 36 -1.53 -17.25 -13.98
CA ASP A 36 -2.36 -17.25 -12.77
C ASP A 36 -1.61 -17.86 -11.58
N VAL A 37 -0.86 -18.95 -11.79
CA VAL A 37 -0.01 -19.54 -10.75
C VAL A 37 1.11 -18.59 -10.34
N LEU A 38 1.76 -17.91 -11.30
CA LEU A 38 2.83 -16.97 -11.00
C LEU A 38 2.33 -15.76 -10.21
N VAL A 39 1.14 -15.24 -10.53
CA VAL A 39 0.48 -14.17 -9.76
C VAL A 39 0.23 -14.62 -8.32
N ALA A 40 -0.36 -15.80 -8.13
CA ALA A 40 -0.63 -16.32 -6.78
C ALA A 40 0.66 -16.52 -5.94
N LEU A 41 1.77 -16.89 -6.59
CA LEU A 41 3.07 -17.00 -5.92
C LEU A 41 3.66 -15.65 -5.52
N VAL A 42 3.50 -14.62 -6.36
CA VAL A 42 3.88 -13.24 -6.04
C VAL A 42 3.08 -12.77 -4.83
N GLU A 43 1.74 -12.86 -4.88
CA GLU A 43 0.87 -12.47 -3.77
C GLU A 43 1.23 -13.18 -2.46
N ALA A 44 1.47 -14.49 -2.51
CA ALA A 44 1.83 -15.27 -1.33
C ALA A 44 3.22 -14.89 -0.76
N TYR A 45 4.17 -14.52 -1.61
CA TYR A 45 5.49 -14.04 -1.18
C TYR A 45 5.40 -12.64 -0.60
N GLU A 46 4.74 -11.73 -1.33
CA GLU A 46 4.57 -10.34 -0.92
C GLU A 46 3.83 -10.28 0.42
N ASN A 47 2.69 -10.94 0.59
CA ASN A 47 1.97 -11.01 1.88
C ASN A 47 2.81 -11.56 3.06
N ARG A 48 3.90 -12.30 2.80
CA ARG A 48 4.80 -12.83 3.84
C ARG A 48 6.02 -11.95 4.10
N HIS A 49 6.49 -11.20 3.10
CA HIS A 49 7.78 -10.50 3.12
C HIS A 49 7.65 -8.98 3.08
N TYR A 50 6.63 -8.50 2.39
CA TYR A 50 6.21 -7.12 2.42
C TYR A 50 4.95 -7.06 3.28
N ASP A 51 5.02 -6.32 4.35
CA ASP A 51 3.79 -5.87 4.99
C ASP A 51 3.04 -5.04 3.95
N PHE A 52 2.07 -5.65 3.26
CA PHE A 52 0.79 -4.97 3.05
C PHE A 52 0.11 -4.85 4.42
N GLY A 53 0.84 -4.27 5.37
CA GLY A 53 0.39 -4.00 6.71
C GLY A 53 -0.77 -3.03 6.63
N PRO A 54 -1.51 -2.84 7.73
CA PRO A 54 -2.54 -1.83 7.77
C PRO A 54 -1.94 -0.53 7.24
N ALA A 55 -2.59 0.09 6.25
CA ALA A 55 -2.00 1.17 5.46
C ALA A 55 -1.30 2.15 6.39
N ASP A 56 0.01 2.37 6.19
CA ASP A 56 0.74 3.38 6.95
C ASP A 56 -0.13 4.64 6.95
N PRO A 57 -0.56 5.15 8.12
CA PRO A 57 -1.53 6.24 8.19
C PRO A 57 -1.04 7.47 7.44
N VAL A 58 0.28 7.66 7.36
CA VAL A 58 0.90 8.73 6.58
C VAL A 58 0.73 8.51 5.08
N GLU A 59 0.89 7.28 4.59
CA GLU A 59 0.67 6.97 3.18
C GLU A 59 -0.81 7.03 2.81
N ALA A 60 -1.72 6.62 3.70
CA ALA A 60 -3.16 6.81 3.51
C ALA A 60 -3.54 8.30 3.40
N ILE A 61 -2.92 9.17 4.22
CA ILE A 61 -3.11 10.61 4.14
C ILE A 61 -2.56 11.16 2.81
N LYS A 62 -1.32 10.81 2.42
CA LYS A 62 -0.71 11.29 1.17
C LYS A 62 -1.49 10.84 -0.06
N PHE A 63 -1.94 9.59 -0.08
CA PHE A 63 -2.77 9.08 -1.15
C PHE A 63 -4.07 9.88 -1.27
N ARG A 64 -4.73 10.19 -0.15
CA ARG A 64 -5.91 11.07 -0.17
C ARG A 64 -5.57 12.49 -0.63
N MET A 65 -4.42 13.03 -0.24
CA MET A 65 -3.97 14.34 -0.74
C MET A 65 -3.80 14.35 -2.25
N GLU A 66 -3.20 13.30 -2.83
CA GLU A 66 -3.02 13.19 -4.27
C GLU A 66 -4.36 13.09 -5.01
N GLN A 67 -5.30 12.29 -4.50
CA GLN A 67 -6.64 12.14 -5.08
C GLN A 67 -7.43 13.45 -5.13
N GLU A 68 -7.31 14.28 -4.09
CA GLU A 68 -8.09 15.52 -3.90
C GLU A 68 -7.28 16.78 -4.26
N GLY A 69 -6.03 16.63 -4.72
CA GLY A 69 -5.14 17.76 -5.04
C GLY A 69 -4.78 18.64 -3.83
N LEU A 70 -4.73 18.08 -2.63
CA LEU A 70 -4.49 18.80 -1.38
C LEU A 70 -3.01 19.07 -1.15
N THR A 71 -2.72 20.24 -0.58
CA THR A 71 -1.39 20.59 -0.08
C THR A 71 -1.26 20.24 1.40
N PRO A 72 -0.04 20.15 1.97
CA PRO A 72 0.14 19.95 3.40
C PRO A 72 -0.56 21.03 4.26
N ARG A 73 -0.72 22.25 3.73
CA ARG A 73 -1.42 23.33 4.43
C ARG A 73 -2.91 23.03 4.61
N ASP A 74 -3.51 22.31 3.66
CA ASP A 74 -4.92 21.93 3.70
C ASP A 74 -5.21 20.86 4.77
N LEU A 75 -4.17 20.23 5.34
CA LEU A 75 -4.31 19.30 6.45
C LEU A 75 -4.39 19.98 7.84
N GLU A 76 -4.15 21.29 7.91
CA GLU A 76 -4.14 22.01 9.18
C GLU A 76 -5.44 21.88 10.00
N PRO A 77 -6.64 21.88 9.41
CA PRO A 77 -7.89 21.67 10.14
C PRO A 77 -7.97 20.28 10.83
N PHE A 78 -7.34 19.27 10.25
CA PHE A 78 -7.44 17.87 10.71
C PHE A 78 -6.31 17.50 11.68
N ILE A 79 -5.10 18.01 11.44
CA ILE A 79 -3.89 17.63 12.19
C ILE A 79 -3.46 18.74 13.15
N GLY A 80 -3.53 20.00 12.74
CA GLY A 80 -3.09 21.18 13.50
C GLY A 80 -2.09 22.03 12.72
N PRO A 81 -1.31 22.92 13.36
CA PRO A 81 -0.41 23.85 12.68
C PRO A 81 0.56 23.18 11.70
N SER A 82 1.04 23.88 10.68
CA SER A 82 1.87 23.32 9.60
C SER A 82 3.11 22.57 10.09
N GLY A 83 3.73 23.01 11.20
CA GLY A 83 4.84 22.29 11.83
C GLY A 83 4.45 20.88 12.28
N ARG A 84 3.25 20.72 12.84
CA ARG A 84 2.70 19.43 13.24
C ARG A 84 2.31 18.56 12.04
N VAL A 85 1.74 19.18 11.00
CA VAL A 85 1.48 18.47 9.74
C VAL A 85 2.78 17.88 9.19
N SER A 86 3.83 18.69 9.12
CA SER A 86 5.15 18.25 8.66
C SER A 86 5.71 17.12 9.53
N GLU A 87 5.63 17.23 10.86
CA GLU A 87 6.06 16.16 11.77
C GLU A 87 5.32 14.84 11.50
N VAL A 88 3.99 14.89 11.29
CA VAL A 88 3.18 13.70 10.98
C VAL A 88 3.53 13.13 9.61
N LEU A 89 3.56 13.95 8.55
CA LEU A 89 3.87 13.49 7.19
C LEU A 89 5.29 12.93 7.04
N ASN A 90 6.20 13.31 7.94
CA ASN A 90 7.56 12.79 8.02
C ASN A 90 7.74 11.70 9.09
N ARG A 91 6.64 11.15 9.65
CA ARG A 91 6.66 10.09 10.68
C ARG A 91 7.44 10.43 11.95
N LYS A 92 7.67 11.72 12.22
CA LYS A 92 8.31 12.20 13.45
C LYS A 92 7.33 12.26 14.62
N ARG A 93 6.03 12.24 14.32
CA ARG A 93 4.95 12.24 15.31
C ARG A 93 3.83 11.29 14.86
N PRO A 94 3.34 10.40 15.75
CA PRO A 94 2.20 9.56 15.44
C PRO A 94 0.88 10.36 15.43
N LEU A 95 -0.13 9.83 14.76
CA LEU A 95 -1.48 10.39 14.81
C LEU A 95 -2.09 10.19 16.20
N SER A 96 -2.71 11.23 16.74
CA SER A 96 -3.60 11.07 17.91
C SER A 96 -5.00 10.63 17.46
N LEU A 97 -5.76 9.98 18.34
CA LEU A 97 -7.17 9.62 18.06
C LEU A 97 -8.03 10.82 17.61
N ARG A 98 -7.75 12.02 18.14
CA ARG A 98 -8.43 13.26 17.72
C ARG A 98 -8.08 13.67 16.29
N MET A 99 -6.87 13.37 15.81
CA MET A 99 -6.47 13.60 14.42
C MET A 99 -7.13 12.55 13.52
N VAL A 100 -7.07 11.27 13.91
CA VAL A 100 -7.71 10.17 13.19
C VAL A 100 -9.19 10.46 12.96
N LYS A 101 -9.92 10.83 14.01
CA LYS A 101 -11.34 11.20 13.91
C LYS A 101 -11.58 12.35 12.91
N ARG A 102 -10.79 13.43 13.01
CA ARG A 102 -10.93 14.59 12.10
C ARG A 102 -10.58 14.25 10.65
N LEU A 103 -9.54 13.45 10.41
CA LEU A 103 -9.15 12.98 9.09
C LEU A 103 -10.23 12.09 8.48
N HIS A 104 -10.83 11.20 9.26
CA HIS A 104 -11.95 10.39 8.82
C HIS A 104 -13.19 11.24 8.51
N GLU A 105 -13.60 12.11 9.42
CA GLU A 105 -14.82 12.92 9.25
C GLU A 105 -14.69 13.91 8.09
N GLY A 106 -13.54 14.58 7.99
CA GLY A 106 -13.29 15.67 7.06
C GLY A 106 -12.81 15.22 5.68
N LEU A 107 -11.91 14.23 5.64
CA LEU A 107 -11.36 13.75 4.37
C LEU A 107 -11.95 12.42 3.92
N LYS A 108 -12.73 11.71 4.74
CA LYS A 108 -13.30 10.37 4.44
C LYS A 108 -12.24 9.28 4.30
N ILE A 109 -11.12 9.39 5.02
CA ILE A 109 -10.11 8.34 5.04
C ILE A 109 -10.61 7.22 5.97
N PRO A 110 -10.66 5.94 5.55
CA PRO A 110 -11.14 4.85 6.39
C PRO A 110 -10.38 4.74 7.71
N TYR A 111 -11.08 4.41 8.80
CA TYR A 111 -10.44 4.25 10.12
C TYR A 111 -9.36 3.17 10.11
N GLU A 112 -9.60 2.06 9.42
CA GLU A 112 -8.62 0.97 9.25
C GLU A 112 -7.29 1.44 8.65
N SER A 113 -7.34 2.42 7.74
CA SER A 113 -6.16 3.01 7.12
C SER A 113 -5.44 4.03 8.01
N LEU A 114 -6.03 4.43 9.13
CA LEU A 114 -5.46 5.43 10.05
C LEU A 114 -5.05 4.85 11.41
N LEU A 115 -5.56 3.66 11.76
CA LEU A 115 -5.35 3.00 13.05
C LEU A 115 -4.24 1.93 13.02
N ALA A 116 -3.57 1.78 11.89
CA ALA A 116 -2.49 0.84 11.63
C ALA A 116 -1.36 0.82 12.68
N GLU A 117 -1.12 1.94 13.35
CA GLU A 117 -0.15 2.07 14.44
C GLU A 117 -0.76 2.70 15.70
N VAL A 118 -1.90 2.19 16.18
CA VAL A 118 -2.28 2.47 17.57
C VAL A 118 -1.50 1.52 18.48
N SER A 119 -0.28 1.93 18.83
CA SER A 119 0.42 1.41 20.02
C SER A 119 -0.15 2.02 21.29
#